data_AF-A0ABD5L2H0-F1
#
_entry.id   AF-A0ABD5L2H0-F1
#
_cell.length_a   1.000
_cell.length_b   1.000
_cell.length_c   1.000
_cell.angle_alpha   90.00
_cell.angle_beta   90.00
_cell.angle_gamma   90.00
#
_symmetry.space_group_name_H-M   'P 1'
#
loop_
_entity.id
_entity.type
_entity.pdbx_description
1 polymer ?
#
loop_
_entity_poly.entity_id
_entity_poly.type
_entity_poly.pdbx_seq_one_letter_code
_entity_poly.pdbx_strand_id
1 'polypeptide(L)'
;MVKNRILVKAFLLMILGLFSFSSISYADEWNDDEFQKLVLEEKIEVYGLDELKNAGILENDAINKVTYTAFFEDGVSYDINLQVTTNTSGAITAVVSDASTSTFEALKRRGKPKKGKNNTVPYKLNGGMNKSSFINEHAYDRHKYNPKKKSTPNDTQYGRNVDVKKLREETMNNYDNKWSQTDKKGNTQVFYAKRFDSNISTSDTSTRDHRVIINKSNSAKSTQFPLAF
;
A
#
# COMPACT_ATOMS: atom_id res chain seq x y z
N MET A 1 14.49 -46.67 58.91
CA MET A 1 14.00 -46.24 57.58
C MET A 1 14.71 -44.94 57.13
N VAL A 2 16.05 -44.94 57.02
CA VAL A 2 16.86 -43.76 56.63
C VAL A 2 18.15 -44.23 55.93
N LYS A 3 18.05 -44.80 54.72
CA LYS A 3 19.24 -45.12 53.90
C LYS A 3 19.14 -44.78 52.40
N ASN A 4 17.99 -44.29 51.90
CA ASN A 4 17.81 -43.99 50.47
C ASN A 4 17.81 -42.49 50.09
N ARG A 5 18.13 -41.56 51.01
CA ARG A 5 18.13 -40.11 50.71
C ARG A 5 19.50 -39.51 50.37
N ILE A 6 20.59 -40.27 50.52
CA ILE A 6 21.96 -39.78 50.26
C ILE A 6 22.41 -40.09 48.82
N LEU A 7 21.98 -41.22 48.25
CA LEU A 7 22.38 -41.64 46.90
C LEU A 7 21.77 -40.78 45.78
N VAL A 8 20.57 -40.21 45.99
CA VAL A 8 19.88 -39.38 44.99
C VAL A 8 20.46 -37.96 44.92
N LYS A 9 21.00 -37.44 46.03
CA LYS A 9 21.63 -36.11 46.05
C LYS A 9 23.02 -36.08 45.41
N ALA A 10 23.75 -37.20 45.44
CA ALA A 10 25.04 -37.32 44.76
C ALA A 10 24.88 -37.42 43.22
N PHE A 11 23.77 -37.98 42.74
CA PHE A 11 23.50 -38.10 41.30
C PHE A 11 22.96 -36.78 40.69
N LEU A 12 22.20 -35.99 41.45
CA LEU A 12 21.69 -34.70 40.98
C LEU A 12 22.79 -33.61 40.88
N LEU A 13 23.84 -33.70 41.72
CA LEU A 13 25.00 -32.79 41.66
C LEU A 13 25.99 -33.14 40.54
N MET A 14 25.93 -34.35 39.98
CA MET A 14 26.78 -34.76 38.86
C MET A 14 26.20 -34.38 37.48
N ILE A 15 24.88 -34.17 37.39
CA ILE A 15 24.21 -33.65 36.17
C ILE A 15 24.25 -32.11 36.12
N LEU A 16 24.46 -31.44 37.25
CA LEU A 16 24.69 -29.99 37.32
C LEU A 16 26.16 -29.56 37.13
N GLY A 17 27.09 -30.51 36.94
CA GLY A 17 28.54 -30.27 36.96
C GLY A 17 29.31 -30.57 35.67
N LEU A 18 28.66 -30.87 34.55
CA LEU A 18 29.34 -31.28 33.29
C LEU A 18 28.84 -30.56 32.02
N PHE A 19 28.24 -29.39 32.16
CA PHE A 19 28.06 -28.46 31.03
C PHE A 19 28.64 -27.08 31.37
N SER A 20 29.94 -27.06 31.67
CA SER A 20 30.76 -25.86 31.61
C SER A 20 31.74 -26.01 30.45
N PHE A 21 31.63 -25.06 29.52
CA PHE A 21 32.51 -24.80 28.37
C PHE A 21 32.31 -25.66 27.10
N SER A 22 31.20 -25.40 26.43
CA SER A 22 31.32 -24.57 25.24
C SER A 22 30.10 -23.66 25.18
N SER A 23 30.22 -22.49 25.82
CA SER A 23 29.58 -21.31 25.28
C SER A 23 30.13 -21.16 23.86
N ILE A 24 29.45 -21.78 22.89
CA ILE A 24 29.33 -21.14 21.59
C ILE A 24 28.60 -19.85 21.92
N SER A 25 29.38 -18.81 22.21
CA SER A 25 28.94 -17.45 22.18
C SER A 25 28.66 -17.12 20.71
N TYR A 26 27.59 -17.69 20.17
CA TYR A 26 26.72 -16.93 19.28
C TYR A 26 25.76 -16.18 20.22
N ALA A 27 26.33 -15.28 21.01
CA ALA A 27 25.64 -14.02 21.22
C ALA A 27 25.77 -13.29 19.88
N ASP A 28 24.97 -13.72 18.90
CA ASP A 28 24.54 -12.80 17.87
C ASP A 28 23.83 -11.73 18.69
N GLU A 29 24.51 -10.59 18.90
CA GLU A 29 23.91 -9.45 19.57
C GLU A 29 22.57 -9.23 18.89
N TRP A 30 21.48 -9.38 19.66
CA TRP A 30 20.15 -9.19 19.12
C TRP A 30 20.10 -7.77 18.58
N ASN A 31 20.18 -7.65 17.25
CA ASN A 31 20.36 -6.37 16.59
C ASN A 31 18.98 -5.71 16.55
N ASP A 32 18.64 -5.03 17.64
CA ASP A 32 17.40 -4.28 17.82
C ASP A 32 17.11 -3.43 16.58
N ASP A 33 18.13 -2.79 16.01
CA ASP A 33 18.01 -1.93 14.84
C ASP A 33 17.60 -2.72 13.57
N GLU A 34 18.15 -3.91 13.36
CA GLU A 34 17.78 -4.78 12.24
C GLU A 34 16.35 -5.30 12.40
N PHE A 35 15.95 -5.67 13.62
CA PHE A 35 14.56 -6.07 13.89
C PHE A 35 13.58 -4.91 13.65
N GLN A 36 13.88 -3.70 14.14
CA GLN A 36 13.03 -2.53 13.90
C GLN A 36 12.93 -2.20 12.41
N LYS A 37 14.02 -2.37 11.65
CA LYS A 37 14.02 -2.19 10.21
C LYS A 37 13.08 -3.18 9.51
N LEU A 38 13.13 -4.46 9.87
CA LEU A 38 12.23 -5.48 9.31
C LEU A 38 10.75 -5.19 9.64
N VAL A 39 10.47 -4.76 10.89
CA VAL A 39 9.12 -4.36 11.29
C VAL A 39 8.62 -3.15 10.48
N LEU A 40 9.51 -2.19 10.21
CA LEU A 40 9.20 -1.04 9.36
C LEU A 40 8.90 -1.46 7.92
N GLU A 41 9.76 -2.29 7.32
CA GLU A 41 9.59 -2.81 5.96
C GLU A 41 8.28 -3.59 5.82
N GLU A 42 7.94 -4.42 6.80
CA GLU A 42 6.68 -5.17 6.83
C GLU A 42 5.47 -4.22 6.85
N LYS A 43 5.50 -3.16 7.67
CA LYS A 43 4.43 -2.17 7.69
C LYS A 43 4.32 -1.40 6.37
N ILE A 44 5.45 -1.05 5.75
CA ILE A 44 5.49 -0.39 4.44
C ILE A 44 4.82 -1.29 3.39
N GLU A 45 5.13 -2.58 3.38
CA GLU A 45 4.53 -3.54 2.45
C GLU A 45 3.03 -3.72 2.71
N VAL A 46 2.64 -4.04 3.95
CA VAL A 46 1.25 -4.35 4.33
C VAL A 46 0.30 -3.18 4.02
N TYR A 47 0.75 -1.95 4.27
CA TYR A 47 -0.03 -0.75 4.00
C TYR A 47 0.21 -0.15 2.60
N GLY A 48 1.09 -0.74 1.79
CA GLY A 48 1.41 -0.28 0.44
C GLY A 48 1.99 1.15 0.40
N LEU A 49 2.78 1.53 1.40
CA LEU A 49 3.24 2.92 1.58
C LEU A 49 4.23 3.38 0.51
N ASP A 50 4.95 2.46 -0.13
CA ASP A 50 5.81 2.80 -1.27
C ASP A 50 4.99 3.37 -2.45
N GLU A 51 3.75 2.92 -2.65
CA GLU A 51 2.88 3.49 -3.68
C GLU A 51 2.54 4.95 -3.37
N LEU A 52 2.40 5.29 -2.08
CA LEU A 52 2.11 6.65 -1.63
C LEU A 52 3.33 7.55 -1.80
N LYS A 53 4.51 7.04 -1.40
CA LYS A 53 5.79 7.72 -1.57
C LYS A 53 6.03 8.03 -3.04
N ASN A 54 5.95 7.02 -3.91
CA ASN A 54 6.23 7.17 -5.34
C ASN A 54 5.20 8.06 -6.05
N ALA A 55 3.98 8.13 -5.53
CA ALA A 55 2.94 9.05 -6.02
C ALA A 55 3.11 10.49 -5.51
N GLY A 56 4.13 10.80 -4.70
CA GLY A 56 4.35 12.13 -4.11
C GLY A 56 3.27 12.55 -3.12
N ILE A 57 2.56 11.59 -2.53
CA ILE A 57 1.46 11.83 -1.59
C ILE A 57 2.01 12.13 -0.19
N LEU A 58 3.13 11.49 0.16
CA LEU A 58 3.83 11.75 1.42
C LEU A 58 4.73 12.97 1.24
N GLU A 59 4.53 13.98 2.09
CA GLU A 59 5.46 15.11 2.20
C GLU A 59 6.82 14.59 2.70
N ASN A 60 7.92 15.14 2.18
CA ASN A 60 9.27 14.87 2.68
C ASN A 60 9.50 15.63 4.00
N ASP A 61 10.37 15.10 4.86
CA ASP A 61 10.72 15.69 6.16
C ASP A 61 9.50 16.01 7.04
N ALA A 62 8.52 15.10 7.06
CA ALA A 62 7.23 15.35 7.68
C ALA A 62 6.62 14.10 8.33
N ILE A 63 5.69 14.35 9.26
CA ILE A 63 4.77 13.33 9.78
C ILE A 63 3.48 13.42 8.97
N ASN A 64 3.26 12.40 8.13
CA ASN A 64 2.11 12.29 7.25
C ASN A 64 0.99 11.54 7.95
N LYS A 65 -0.21 12.14 8.01
CA LYS A 65 -1.42 11.48 8.51
C LYS A 65 -2.18 10.84 7.35
N VAL A 66 -2.23 9.51 7.34
CA VAL A 66 -2.86 8.72 6.29
C VAL A 66 -3.89 7.80 6.93
N THR A 67 -5.09 7.71 6.38
CA THR A 67 -6.06 6.69 6.77
C THR A 67 -6.07 5.61 5.69
N TYR A 68 -5.61 4.41 6.03
CA TYR A 68 -5.67 3.23 5.17
C TYR A 68 -7.02 2.52 5.36
N THR A 69 -7.76 2.30 4.27
CA THR A 69 -9.02 1.54 4.34
C THR A 69 -8.76 0.10 3.90
N ALA A 70 -8.86 -0.84 4.84
CA ALA A 70 -8.82 -2.26 4.56
C ALA A 70 -10.22 -2.80 4.28
N PHE A 71 -10.39 -3.58 3.21
CA PHE A 71 -11.58 -4.40 2.98
C PHE A 71 -11.26 -5.87 3.33
N PHE A 72 -12.14 -6.52 4.11
CA PHE A 72 -12.03 -7.93 4.43
C PHE A 72 -13.12 -8.74 3.69
N GLU A 73 -12.90 -10.06 3.56
CA GLU A 73 -13.78 -10.96 2.76
C GLU A 73 -15.22 -11.03 3.30
N ASP A 74 -15.43 -10.62 4.54
CA ASP A 74 -16.74 -10.50 5.20
C ASP A 74 -17.54 -9.25 4.78
N GLY A 75 -16.98 -8.41 3.91
CA GLY A 75 -17.61 -7.16 3.46
C GLY A 75 -17.40 -5.98 4.40
N VAL A 76 -16.63 -6.14 5.48
CA VAL A 76 -16.36 -5.08 6.44
C VAL A 76 -15.14 -4.26 6.01
N SER A 77 -15.31 -2.94 6.02
CA SER A 77 -14.21 -1.99 5.84
C SER A 77 -13.71 -1.50 7.19
N TYR A 78 -12.39 -1.47 7.37
CA TYR A 78 -11.75 -0.88 8.55
C TYR A 78 -10.84 0.25 8.12
N ASP A 79 -11.05 1.41 8.73
CA ASP A 79 -10.17 2.56 8.57
C ASP A 79 -9.09 2.51 9.66
N ILE A 80 -7.83 2.52 9.23
CA ILE A 80 -6.65 2.44 10.07
C ILE A 80 -5.89 3.75 9.92
N ASN A 81 -5.71 4.46 11.02
CA ASN A 81 -4.97 5.71 11.03
C ASN A 81 -3.47 5.43 11.18
N LEU A 82 -2.72 6.00 10.26
CA LEU A 82 -1.27 5.87 10.16
C LEU A 82 -0.62 7.23 10.36
N GLN A 83 0.45 7.25 11.14
CA GLN A 83 1.44 8.34 11.12
C GLN A 83 2.71 7.80 10.45
N VAL A 84 3.01 8.35 9.28
CA VAL A 84 4.16 7.94 8.45
C VAL A 84 5.19 9.05 8.46
N THR A 85 6.34 8.79 9.08
CA THR A 85 7.46 9.74 9.14
C THR A 85 8.36 9.53 7.94
N THR A 86 8.68 10.62 7.24
CA THR A 86 9.64 10.64 6.14
C THR A 86 10.82 11.53 6.49
N ASN A 87 12.00 11.23 5.94
CA ASN A 87 13.17 12.10 6.03
C ASN A 87 13.22 13.09 4.85
N THR A 88 14.29 13.88 4.78
CA THR A 88 14.54 14.87 3.71
C THR A 88 14.62 14.28 2.30
N SER A 89 15.02 13.01 2.14
CA SER A 89 15.01 12.32 0.85
C SER A 89 13.65 11.69 0.49
N GLY A 90 12.66 11.80 1.38
CA GLY A 90 11.34 11.18 1.23
C GLY A 90 11.31 9.70 1.62
N ALA A 91 12.41 9.14 2.15
CA ALA A 91 12.42 7.77 2.63
C ALA A 91 11.58 7.65 3.91
N ILE A 92 10.77 6.59 4.00
CA ILE A 92 9.94 6.31 5.17
C ILE A 92 10.84 5.77 6.28
N THR A 93 10.83 6.42 7.44
CA THR A 93 11.69 6.08 8.59
C THR A 93 10.90 5.55 9.79
N ALA A 94 9.60 5.81 9.86
CA ALA A 94 8.73 5.25 10.90
C ALA A 94 7.27 5.14 10.44
N VAL A 95 6.58 4.13 10.96
CA VAL A 95 5.12 3.93 10.75
C VAL A 95 4.47 3.56 12.08
N VAL A 96 3.65 4.47 12.60
CA VAL A 96 2.76 4.23 13.74
C VAL A 96 1.36 3.97 13.21
N SER A 97 0.72 2.90 13.69
CA SER A 97 -0.62 2.49 13.29
C SER A 97 -1.50 2.29 14.53
N ASP A 98 -2.77 2.67 14.43
CA ASP A 98 -3.78 2.38 15.46
C ASP A 98 -4.44 1.00 15.30
N ALA A 99 -4.02 0.20 14.32
CA ALA A 99 -4.50 -1.17 14.16
C ALA A 99 -4.12 -2.03 15.37
N SER A 100 -5.08 -2.84 15.85
CA SER A 100 -4.77 -3.87 16.83
C SER A 100 -3.85 -4.94 16.22
N THR A 101 -3.12 -5.68 17.06
CA THR A 101 -2.28 -6.80 16.62
C THR A 101 -3.06 -7.81 15.77
N SER A 102 -4.30 -8.13 16.16
CA SER A 102 -5.14 -9.06 15.39
C SER A 102 -5.53 -8.50 14.02
N THR A 103 -5.86 -7.21 13.93
CA THR A 103 -6.14 -6.54 12.65
C THR A 103 -4.92 -6.55 11.75
N PHE A 104 -3.74 -6.20 12.27
CA PHE A 104 -2.50 -6.18 11.49
C PHE A 104 -2.12 -7.58 10.98
N GLU A 105 -2.23 -8.60 11.84
CA GLU A 105 -1.99 -10.00 11.43
C GLU A 105 -3.02 -10.49 10.39
N ALA A 106 -4.27 -10.04 10.47
CA ALA A 106 -5.27 -10.32 9.45
C ALA A 106 -4.92 -9.66 8.10
N LEU A 107 -4.39 -8.43 8.10
CA LEU A 107 -3.92 -7.76 6.90
C LEU A 107 -2.74 -8.49 6.25
N LYS A 108 -1.78 -8.96 7.06
CA LYS A 108 -0.65 -9.79 6.60
C LYS A 108 -1.13 -11.05 5.91
N ARG A 109 -2.08 -11.77 6.54
CA ARG A 109 -2.63 -13.03 6.01
C ARG A 109 -3.49 -12.84 4.78
N ARG A 110 -4.15 -11.69 4.62
CA ARG A 110 -4.93 -11.36 3.42
C ARG A 110 -4.08 -11.47 2.16
N GLY A 111 -2.77 -11.20 2.27
CA GLY A 111 -1.88 -11.08 1.13
C GLY A 111 -2.27 -9.90 0.23
N LYS A 112 -1.59 -9.76 -0.90
CA LYS A 112 -2.01 -8.81 -1.95
C LYS A 112 -3.44 -9.14 -2.37
N PRO A 113 -4.30 -8.13 -2.65
CA PRO A 113 -5.69 -8.34 -3.02
C PRO A 113 -5.80 -9.49 -4.04
N LYS A 114 -6.54 -10.54 -3.69
CA LYS A 114 -6.78 -11.68 -4.58
C LYS A 114 -7.34 -11.10 -5.88
N LYS A 115 -6.66 -11.32 -7.02
CA LYS A 115 -7.12 -10.89 -8.35
C LYS A 115 -8.62 -11.19 -8.46
N GLY A 116 -9.44 -10.14 -8.47
CA GLY A 116 -10.87 -10.29 -8.68
C GLY A 116 -11.11 -11.08 -9.96
N LYS A 117 -12.20 -11.87 -9.99
CA LYS A 117 -12.62 -12.57 -11.20
C LYS A 117 -12.84 -11.51 -12.31
N ASN A 118 -11.99 -11.53 -13.33
CA ASN A 118 -11.96 -10.66 -14.52
C ASN A 118 -11.65 -9.17 -14.27
N ASN A 119 -10.38 -8.83 -14.06
CA ASN A 119 -9.87 -7.45 -14.11
C ASN A 119 -9.61 -6.99 -15.56
N THR A 120 -10.49 -7.37 -16.49
CA THR A 120 -10.35 -7.05 -17.91
C THR A 120 -10.51 -5.55 -18.15
N VAL A 121 -9.68 -4.98 -19.03
CA VAL A 121 -9.80 -3.57 -19.41
C VAL A 121 -11.13 -3.33 -20.15
N PRO A 122 -12.02 -2.47 -19.63
CA PRO A 122 -13.25 -2.11 -20.31
C PRO A 122 -13.00 -1.48 -21.69
N TYR A 123 -13.64 -2.01 -22.73
CA TYR A 123 -13.53 -1.50 -24.09
C TYR A 123 -14.67 -0.54 -24.43
N LYS A 124 -14.34 0.59 -25.05
CA LYS A 124 -15.29 1.47 -25.72
C LYS A 124 -14.58 2.19 -26.85
N LEU A 125 -15.15 2.11 -28.06
CA LEU A 125 -14.60 2.77 -29.23
C LEU A 125 -14.45 4.29 -28.97
N ASN A 126 -13.24 4.82 -29.14
CA ASN A 126 -12.87 6.21 -28.83
C ASN A 126 -13.18 6.64 -27.38
N GLY A 127 -13.33 5.70 -26.43
CA GLY A 127 -13.65 5.99 -25.05
C GLY A 127 -12.61 6.87 -24.35
N GLY A 128 -11.32 6.71 -24.70
CA GLY A 128 -10.21 7.53 -24.20
C GLY A 128 -10.25 9.00 -24.67
N MET A 129 -11.10 9.32 -25.64
CA MET A 129 -11.27 10.67 -26.19
C MET A 129 -12.61 11.32 -25.77
N ASN A 130 -13.49 10.58 -25.11
CA ASN A 130 -14.85 11.05 -24.84
C ASN A 130 -14.91 11.82 -23.52
N LYS A 131 -15.11 13.15 -23.60
CA LYS A 131 -15.21 14.05 -22.44
C LYS A 131 -16.18 13.58 -21.36
N SER A 132 -17.34 13.03 -21.74
CA SER A 132 -18.35 12.53 -20.78
C SER A 132 -17.91 11.31 -19.97
N SER A 133 -16.82 10.65 -20.36
CA SER A 133 -16.31 9.47 -19.66
C SER A 133 -15.38 9.82 -18.50
N PHE A 134 -14.90 11.07 -18.43
CA PHE A 134 -14.00 11.55 -17.40
C PHE A 134 -14.79 12.12 -16.21
N ILE A 135 -14.19 12.11 -15.02
CA ILE A 135 -14.84 12.57 -13.79
C ILE A 135 -15.16 14.07 -13.81
N ASN A 136 -14.32 14.86 -14.49
CA ASN A 136 -14.49 16.30 -14.70
C ASN A 136 -13.61 16.76 -15.87
N GLU A 137 -13.69 18.07 -16.17
CA GLU A 137 -12.89 18.70 -17.22
C GLU A 137 -11.39 18.66 -16.93
N HIS A 138 -10.98 18.84 -15.67
CA HIS A 138 -9.57 18.75 -15.29
C HIS A 138 -8.94 17.40 -15.67
N ALA A 139 -9.60 16.29 -15.36
CA ALA A 139 -9.13 14.96 -15.73
C ALA A 139 -9.13 14.73 -17.25
N TYR A 140 -10.15 15.23 -17.95
CA TYR A 140 -10.22 15.13 -19.41
C TYR A 140 -9.08 15.88 -20.07
N ASP A 141 -8.81 17.11 -19.64
CA ASP A 141 -7.82 17.94 -20.30
C ASP A 141 -6.41 17.41 -20.17
N ARG A 142 -6.12 16.79 -19.03
CA ARG A 142 -4.82 16.16 -18.75
C ARG A 142 -4.66 14.78 -19.39
N HIS A 143 -5.65 13.90 -19.24
CA HIS A 143 -5.43 12.46 -19.44
C HIS A 143 -6.13 11.87 -20.68
N LYS A 144 -6.86 12.67 -21.46
CA LYS A 144 -7.46 12.18 -22.71
C LYS A 144 -6.42 11.66 -23.67
N TYR A 145 -6.81 10.66 -24.48
CA TYR A 145 -6.04 10.25 -25.62
C TYR A 145 -5.92 11.40 -26.63
N ASN A 146 -4.71 11.81 -26.94
CA ASN A 146 -4.37 12.80 -27.93
C ASN A 146 -3.22 12.28 -28.82
N PRO A 147 -3.49 11.86 -30.06
CA PRO A 147 -2.45 11.30 -30.93
C PRO A 147 -1.37 12.31 -31.31
N LYS A 148 -1.59 13.62 -31.10
CA LYS A 148 -0.63 14.68 -31.38
C LYS A 148 0.34 14.94 -30.22
N LYS A 149 0.12 14.31 -29.07
CA LYS A 149 0.91 14.53 -27.86
C LYS A 149 1.44 13.20 -27.36
N LYS A 150 2.75 13.10 -27.17
CA LYS A 150 3.36 11.93 -26.55
C LYS A 150 2.96 11.85 -25.09
N SER A 151 2.59 10.66 -24.61
CA SER A 151 2.32 10.43 -23.20
C SER A 151 3.62 10.36 -22.39
N THR A 152 3.62 10.86 -21.15
CA THR A 152 4.79 10.82 -20.25
C THR A 152 4.36 10.41 -18.84
N PRO A 153 5.26 9.92 -17.97
CA PRO A 153 4.89 9.55 -16.59
C PRO A 153 4.21 10.68 -15.80
N ASN A 154 4.58 11.94 -16.08
CA ASN A 154 3.98 13.12 -15.44
C ASN A 154 2.68 13.60 -16.10
N ASP A 155 2.34 13.05 -17.26
CA ASP A 155 1.20 13.46 -18.07
C ASP A 155 0.70 12.30 -18.92
N THR A 156 0.20 11.29 -18.21
CA THR A 156 -0.25 10.02 -18.80
C THR A 156 -1.57 10.19 -19.53
N GLN A 157 -1.72 9.44 -20.62
CA GLN A 157 -2.94 9.42 -21.43
C GLN A 157 -3.55 8.03 -21.46
N TYR A 158 -4.88 7.95 -21.43
CA TYR A 158 -5.59 6.69 -21.68
C TYR A 158 -5.36 6.18 -23.10
N GLY A 159 -5.49 4.87 -23.28
CA GLY A 159 -5.58 4.26 -24.61
C GLY A 159 -6.84 4.74 -25.36
N ARG A 160 -6.75 4.85 -26.69
CA ARG A 160 -7.84 5.36 -27.54
C ARG A 160 -9.20 4.69 -27.28
N ASN A 161 -9.22 3.37 -27.13
CA ASN A 161 -10.43 2.55 -27.06
C ASN A 161 -10.72 1.99 -25.65
N VAL A 162 -10.34 2.72 -24.61
CA VAL A 162 -10.62 2.36 -23.21
C VAL A 162 -11.92 3.02 -22.77
N ASP A 163 -12.82 2.27 -22.14
CA ASP A 163 -13.99 2.85 -21.47
C ASP A 163 -13.56 3.48 -20.14
N VAL A 164 -13.12 4.74 -20.20
CA VAL A 164 -12.62 5.52 -19.07
C VAL A 164 -13.64 5.64 -17.93
N LYS A 165 -14.94 5.64 -18.25
CA LYS A 165 -16.01 5.72 -17.25
C LYS A 165 -16.11 4.41 -16.47
N LYS A 166 -16.22 3.30 -17.19
CA LYS A 166 -16.31 1.98 -16.57
C LYS A 166 -15.02 1.63 -15.81
N LEU A 167 -13.87 2.03 -16.34
CA LEU A 167 -12.58 1.88 -15.67
C LEU A 167 -12.56 2.59 -14.30
N ARG A 168 -13.07 3.84 -14.22
CA ARG A 168 -13.23 4.56 -12.94
C ARG A 168 -14.18 3.84 -12.00
N GLU A 169 -15.35 3.44 -12.48
CA GLU A 169 -16.37 2.76 -11.66
C GLU A 169 -15.80 1.47 -11.06
N GLU A 170 -15.11 0.66 -11.87
CA GLU A 170 -14.42 -0.55 -11.39
C GLU A 170 -13.32 -0.25 -10.38
N THR A 171 -12.53 0.80 -10.59
CA THR A 171 -11.50 1.21 -9.62
C THR A 171 -12.10 1.69 -8.31
N MET A 172 -13.25 2.36 -8.31
CA MET A 172 -13.87 2.84 -7.08
C MET A 172 -14.66 1.76 -6.34
N ASN A 173 -15.27 0.82 -7.07
CA ASN A 173 -16.12 -0.23 -6.48
C ASN A 173 -15.33 -1.48 -6.10
N ASN A 174 -14.25 -1.78 -6.83
CA ASN A 174 -13.46 -3.00 -6.70
C ASN A 174 -11.95 -2.68 -6.60
N TYR A 175 -11.59 -1.66 -5.80
CA TYR A 175 -10.20 -1.23 -5.62
C TYR A 175 -9.31 -2.33 -5.03
N ASP A 176 -8.03 -2.30 -5.38
CA ASP A 176 -6.99 -3.09 -4.75
C ASP A 176 -6.49 -2.40 -3.47
N ASN A 177 -6.31 -1.07 -3.53
CA ASN A 177 -5.92 -0.23 -2.40
C ASN A 177 -6.79 1.03 -2.32
N LYS A 178 -7.10 1.45 -1.09
CA LYS A 178 -7.80 2.71 -0.80
C LYS A 178 -7.18 3.38 0.41
N TRP A 179 -6.98 4.69 0.31
CA TRP A 179 -6.54 5.52 1.43
C TRP A 179 -7.14 6.92 1.33
N SER A 180 -7.04 7.66 2.43
CA SER A 180 -7.31 9.09 2.43
C SER A 180 -6.21 9.84 3.15
N GLN A 181 -6.08 11.12 2.79
CA GLN A 181 -5.17 12.05 3.43
C GLN A 181 -5.90 13.38 3.60
N THR A 182 -5.71 14.00 4.75
CA THR A 182 -6.19 15.36 5.02
C THR A 182 -4.98 16.28 5.10
N ASP A 183 -4.95 17.29 4.25
CA ASP A 183 -3.89 18.29 4.27
C ASP A 183 -3.98 19.19 5.52
N LYS A 184 -2.96 20.02 5.74
CA LYS A 184 -2.90 20.96 6.88
C LYS A 184 -4.05 21.99 6.88
N LYS A 185 -4.71 22.19 5.73
CA LYS A 185 -5.85 23.10 5.55
C LYS A 185 -7.20 22.40 5.75
N GLY A 186 -7.19 21.11 6.10
CA GLY A 186 -8.41 20.32 6.30
C GLY A 186 -9.01 19.77 5.01
N ASN A 187 -8.34 19.85 3.86
CA ASN A 187 -8.85 19.25 2.63
C ASN A 187 -8.55 17.76 2.61
N THR A 188 -9.61 16.96 2.55
CA THR A 188 -9.49 15.50 2.45
C THR A 188 -9.50 15.06 0.98
N GLN A 189 -8.54 14.22 0.62
CA GLN A 189 -8.49 13.50 -0.65
C GLN A 189 -8.63 12.01 -0.39
N VAL A 190 -9.46 11.33 -1.17
CA VAL A 190 -9.64 9.87 -1.13
C VAL A 190 -9.10 9.28 -2.41
N PHE A 191 -8.24 8.28 -2.28
CA PHE A 191 -7.52 7.66 -3.37
C PHE A 191 -7.97 6.22 -3.51
N TYR A 192 -8.16 5.80 -4.76
CA TYR A 192 -8.48 4.42 -5.13
C TYR A 192 -7.48 3.96 -6.19
N ALA A 193 -6.88 2.80 -5.96
CA ALA A 193 -5.95 2.17 -6.90
C ALA A 193 -6.47 0.81 -7.33
N LYS A 194 -6.34 0.50 -8.62
CA LYS A 194 -6.67 -0.82 -9.16
C LYS A 194 -5.75 -1.17 -10.33
N ARG A 195 -5.32 -2.43 -10.39
CA ARG A 195 -4.56 -3.02 -11.49
C ARG A 195 -5.44 -3.87 -12.40
N PHE A 196 -5.32 -3.66 -13.70
CA PHE A 196 -6.04 -4.39 -14.75
C PHE A 196 -5.17 -5.47 -15.42
N ASP A 197 -5.79 -6.35 -16.19
CA ASP A 197 -5.12 -7.49 -16.82
C ASP A 197 -4.24 -7.08 -18.00
N SER A 198 -4.59 -5.98 -18.68
CA SER A 198 -3.89 -5.47 -19.87
C SER A 198 -3.67 -3.96 -19.81
N ASN A 199 -2.94 -3.42 -20.79
CA ASN A 199 -2.57 -2.01 -20.85
C ASN A 199 -3.81 -1.11 -20.97
N ILE A 200 -3.93 -0.09 -20.11
CA ILE A 200 -5.01 0.91 -20.11
C ILE A 200 -4.58 2.27 -20.71
N SER A 201 -3.32 2.39 -21.08
CA SER A 201 -2.65 3.63 -21.47
C SER A 201 -2.18 3.57 -22.93
N THR A 202 -1.56 4.64 -23.42
CA THR A 202 -0.83 4.58 -24.69
C THR A 202 0.41 3.69 -24.57
N SER A 203 1.03 3.35 -25.70
CA SER A 203 2.28 2.56 -25.71
C SER A 203 3.46 3.31 -25.09
N ASP A 204 3.48 4.65 -25.14
CA ASP A 204 4.57 5.47 -24.60
C ASP A 204 4.69 5.35 -23.07
N THR A 205 3.55 5.19 -22.39
CA THR A 205 3.45 5.05 -20.94
C THR A 205 2.59 3.85 -20.59
N SER A 206 2.93 2.71 -21.18
CA SER A 206 2.18 1.45 -21.00
C SER A 206 2.08 1.12 -19.52
N THR A 207 0.85 0.98 -19.01
CA THR A 207 0.59 0.64 -17.62
C THR A 207 -0.73 -0.10 -17.49
N ARG A 208 -0.83 -0.89 -16.43
CA ARG A 208 -2.05 -1.59 -16.03
C ARG A 208 -2.69 -0.96 -14.79
N ASP A 209 -2.03 0.03 -14.19
CA ASP A 209 -2.40 0.60 -12.91
C ASP A 209 -3.24 1.86 -13.13
N HIS A 210 -4.43 1.90 -12.52
CA HIS A 210 -5.34 3.03 -12.59
C HIS A 210 -5.47 3.68 -11.21
N ARG A 211 -5.50 5.01 -11.20
CA ARG A 211 -5.68 5.83 -10.00
C ARG A 211 -6.90 6.72 -10.16
N VAL A 212 -7.74 6.76 -9.13
CA VAL A 212 -8.82 7.74 -9.00
C VAL A 212 -8.60 8.51 -7.70
N ILE A 213 -8.67 9.84 -7.77
CA ILE A 213 -8.53 10.73 -6.62
C ILE A 213 -9.79 11.59 -6.52
N ILE A 214 -10.49 11.47 -5.41
CA ILE A 214 -11.68 12.25 -5.08
C ILE A 214 -11.28 13.33 -4.08
N ASN A 215 -11.32 14.59 -4.51
CA ASN A 215 -11.11 15.72 -3.62
C ASN A 215 -12.45 16.10 -2.98
N LYS A 216 -12.56 15.94 -1.66
CA LYS A 216 -13.80 16.14 -0.91
C LYS A 216 -14.18 17.62 -0.76
N SER A 217 -13.19 18.51 -0.75
CA SER A 217 -13.41 19.97 -0.63
C SER A 217 -13.73 20.63 -1.97
N ASN A 218 -13.19 20.09 -3.07
CA ASN A 218 -13.38 20.66 -4.41
C ASN A 218 -13.43 19.55 -5.47
N SER A 219 -14.64 19.18 -5.89
CA SER A 219 -14.87 18.14 -6.89
C SER A 219 -14.22 18.43 -8.25
N ALA A 220 -14.04 19.71 -8.63
CA ALA A 220 -13.36 20.10 -9.86
C ALA A 220 -11.85 19.77 -9.86
N LYS A 221 -11.27 19.50 -8.68
CA LYS A 221 -9.89 19.02 -8.51
C LYS A 221 -9.78 17.50 -8.36
N SER A 222 -10.89 16.77 -8.45
CA SER A 222 -10.82 15.31 -8.54
C SER A 222 -10.16 14.91 -9.86
N THR A 223 -9.52 13.75 -9.90
CA THR A 223 -8.88 13.28 -11.14
C THR A 223 -8.92 11.76 -11.26
N GLN A 224 -8.65 11.26 -12.45
CA GLN A 224 -8.48 9.85 -12.74
C GLN A 224 -7.44 9.69 -13.85
N PHE A 225 -6.50 8.77 -13.70
CA PHE A 225 -5.42 8.60 -14.67
C PHE A 225 -4.78 7.22 -14.65
N PRO A 226 -4.19 6.77 -15.79
CA PRO A 226 -3.23 5.66 -15.80
C PRO A 226 -1.98 6.07 -15.02
N LEU A 227 -1.52 5.24 -14.09
CA LEU A 227 -0.33 5.49 -13.29
C LEU A 227 0.87 4.79 -13.92
N ALA A 228 1.82 5.57 -14.45
CA ALA A 228 3.08 5.06 -15.01
C ALA A 228 4.25 5.60 -14.17
N PHE A 229 5.23 4.74 -13.90
CA PHE A 229 6.46 5.07 -13.18
C PHE A 229 7.65 5.05 -14.14
#